data_AF-A0A2K6S5D3-F1
#
_entry.id   AF-A0A2K6S5D3-F1
#
_cell.length_a   1.000
_cell.length_b   1.000
_cell.length_c   1.000
_cell.angle_alpha   90.00
_cell.angle_beta   90.00
_cell.angle_gamma   90.00
#
_symmetry.space_group_name_H-M   'P 1'
#
loop_
_entity.id
_entity.type
_entity.pdbx_description
1 polymer ?
#
loop_
_entity_poly.entity_id
_entity_poly.type
_entity_poly.pdbx_seq_one_letter_code
_entity_poly.pdbx_strand_id
1 'polypeptide(L)'
;LPLCSHPNPRKVLIIGGGDGGVLREVVKHPSVESVVQCEIDEDVIQVSKKFLPGMAVGYSSSKLTLHVGDGFEFMKQNQDAFDVIITDSSDPMGPAESLFKESYYQLMKTALKEDGVLCCQGECQWLHLDLIKEMRQFCQSLFPVVAYAYCTIPTYPSGQIGFMLCSKNPSTNFQEPVQPLTQHQVAQMQLKYYNSDVHRAAFVLPEFARKALNDVS
;
A
#
# COMPACT_ATOMS: atom_id res chain seq x y z
N LEU A 1 3.99 -5.95 -1.20
CA LEU A 1 2.76 -6.61 -1.72
C LEU A 1 2.40 -6.10 -3.12
N PRO A 2 1.95 -4.83 -3.34
CA PRO A 2 1.34 -4.42 -4.60
C PRO A 2 2.26 -4.52 -5.82
N LEU A 3 3.53 -4.13 -5.68
CA LEU A 3 4.50 -4.19 -6.79
C LEU A 3 4.69 -5.62 -7.31
N CYS A 4 4.66 -6.63 -6.44
CA CYS A 4 4.81 -8.03 -6.85
C CYS A 4 3.49 -8.67 -7.32
N SER A 5 2.37 -7.96 -7.18
CA SER A 5 1.04 -8.38 -7.67
C SER A 5 0.65 -7.69 -8.99
N HIS A 6 1.48 -6.77 -9.49
CA HIS A 6 1.36 -6.16 -10.81
C HIS A 6 2.46 -6.72 -11.73
N PRO A 7 2.22 -7.05 -13.00
CA PRO A 7 3.22 -7.70 -13.86
C PRO A 7 4.39 -6.78 -14.25
N ASN A 8 4.15 -5.48 -14.43
CA ASN A 8 5.19 -4.51 -14.79
C ASN A 8 4.90 -3.09 -14.25
N PRO A 9 5.02 -2.84 -12.94
CA PRO A 9 4.69 -1.53 -12.35
C PRO A 9 5.80 -0.51 -12.66
N ARG A 10 5.47 0.56 -13.38
CA ARG A 10 6.42 1.60 -13.82
C ARG A 10 6.20 2.95 -13.14
N LYS A 11 4.95 3.36 -13.00
CA LYS A 11 4.54 4.62 -12.35
C LYS A 11 3.85 4.32 -11.02
N VAL A 12 4.47 4.76 -9.94
CA VAL A 12 3.98 4.53 -8.57
C VAL A 12 3.62 5.86 -7.91
N LEU A 13 2.47 5.90 -7.24
CA LEU A 13 2.10 6.99 -6.33
C LEU A 13 2.18 6.50 -4.89
N ILE A 14 2.76 7.32 -4.02
CA ILE A 14 2.73 7.16 -2.56
C ILE A 14 1.97 8.36 -1.99
N ILE A 15 0.89 8.11 -1.25
CA ILE A 15 0.20 9.10 -0.43
C ILE A 15 0.64 8.89 1.03
N GLY A 16 1.10 9.96 1.67
CA GLY A 16 1.75 9.90 2.99
C GLY A 16 3.19 9.40 2.90
N GLY A 17 3.59 8.54 3.84
CA GLY A 17 4.92 7.94 3.91
C GLY A 17 6.06 8.92 4.18
N GLY A 18 5.80 9.98 4.95
CA GLY A 18 6.72 11.08 5.25
C GLY A 18 8.09 10.70 5.84
N ASP A 19 8.27 9.46 6.31
CA ASP A 19 9.59 8.95 6.72
C ASP A 19 10.49 8.51 5.56
N GLY A 20 9.91 8.29 4.36
CA GLY A 20 10.61 7.88 3.15
C GLY A 20 10.92 6.38 3.04
N GLY A 21 10.50 5.56 4.00
CA GLY A 21 10.74 4.13 4.06
C GLY A 21 10.03 3.36 2.95
N VAL A 22 8.77 3.67 2.66
CA VAL A 22 8.05 3.08 1.51
C VAL A 22 8.75 3.44 0.20
N LEU A 23 9.12 4.71 0.03
CA LEU A 23 9.85 5.17 -1.15
C LEU A 23 11.16 4.40 -1.35
N ARG A 24 11.94 4.21 -0.27
CA ARG A 24 13.19 3.43 -0.28
C ARG A 24 12.97 2.01 -0.79
N GLU A 25 11.86 1.36 -0.45
CA GLU A 25 11.57 0.00 -0.92
C GLU A 25 11.06 -0.02 -2.37
N VAL A 26 10.18 0.91 -2.73
CA VAL A 26 9.60 1.00 -4.08
C VAL A 26 10.68 1.15 -5.14
N VAL A 27 11.67 2.03 -4.91
CA VAL A 27 12.69 2.36 -5.92
C VAL A 27 13.68 1.22 -6.20
N LYS A 28 13.72 0.18 -5.35
CA LYS A 28 14.55 -1.02 -5.56
C LYS A 28 14.08 -1.85 -6.75
N HIS A 29 12.82 -1.72 -7.15
CA HIS A 29 12.28 -2.42 -8.30
C HIS A 29 12.78 -1.80 -9.61
N PRO A 30 13.48 -2.54 -10.49
CA PRO A 30 13.97 -2.01 -11.75
C PRO A 30 12.86 -1.57 -12.71
N SER A 31 11.69 -2.21 -12.65
CA SER A 31 10.52 -1.85 -13.46
C SER A 31 9.99 -0.46 -13.15
N VAL A 32 10.18 0.03 -11.92
CA VAL A 32 9.70 1.34 -11.48
C VAL A 32 10.57 2.42 -12.10
N GLU A 33 9.96 3.23 -12.96
CA GLU A 33 10.59 4.34 -13.68
C GLU A 33 10.42 5.66 -12.92
N SER A 34 9.23 5.90 -12.34
CA SER A 34 8.93 7.12 -11.59
C SER A 34 8.09 6.84 -10.35
N VAL A 35 8.40 7.55 -9.27
CA VAL A 35 7.62 7.54 -8.02
C VAL A 35 7.20 8.97 -7.72
N VAL A 36 5.89 9.19 -7.62
CA VAL A 36 5.35 10.43 -7.08
C VAL A 36 5.03 10.18 -5.62
N GLN A 37 5.44 11.09 -4.73
CA GLN A 37 5.04 11.06 -3.32
C GLN A 37 4.32 12.35 -2.97
N CYS A 38 3.15 12.26 -2.35
CA CYS A 38 2.39 13.38 -1.81
C CYS A 38 2.26 13.23 -0.30
N GLU A 39 2.96 14.09 0.44
CA GLU A 39 3.00 14.12 1.91
C GLU A 39 2.41 15.45 2.39
N ILE A 40 1.54 15.43 3.40
CA ILE A 40 0.82 16.62 3.86
C ILE A 40 1.70 17.54 4.71
N ASP A 41 2.66 16.97 5.44
CA ASP A 41 3.44 17.68 6.45
C ASP A 41 4.94 17.67 6.09
N GLU A 42 5.46 18.84 5.68
CA GLU A 42 6.88 18.99 5.36
C GLU A 42 7.80 18.81 6.57
N ASP A 43 7.33 19.07 7.79
CA ASP A 43 8.14 18.92 8.99
C ASP A 43 8.44 17.44 9.25
N VAL A 44 7.48 16.54 8.96
CA VAL A 44 7.69 15.08 9.01
C VAL A 44 8.85 14.67 8.10
N ILE A 45 8.93 15.24 6.89
CA ILE A 45 10.02 14.99 5.94
C ILE A 45 11.36 15.46 6.52
N GLN A 46 11.40 16.67 7.09
CA GLN A 46 12.64 17.25 7.63
C GLN A 46 13.15 16.48 8.86
N VAL A 47 12.27 16.16 9.81
CA VAL A 47 12.66 15.39 11.00
C VAL A 47 13.08 13.97 10.62
N SER A 48 12.43 13.35 9.62
CA SER A 48 12.80 12.02 9.13
C SER A 48 14.17 12.01 8.46
N LYS A 49 14.50 13.02 7.65
CA LYS A 49 15.85 13.17 7.09
C LYS A 49 16.93 13.28 8.18
N LYS A 50 16.61 13.95 9.29
CA LYS A 50 17.54 14.15 10.41
C LYS A 50 17.68 12.93 11.32
N PHE A 51 16.56 12.33 11.71
CA PHE A 51 16.50 11.32 12.78
C PHE A 51 16.26 9.90 12.28
N LEU A 52 15.76 9.72 11.05
CA LEU A 52 15.48 8.44 10.40
C LEU A 52 16.25 8.29 9.08
N PRO A 53 17.58 8.54 9.03
CA PRO A 53 18.33 8.59 7.77
C PRO A 53 18.27 7.27 6.97
N GLY A 54 18.13 6.12 7.66
CA GLY A 54 17.98 4.82 7.01
C GLY A 54 16.64 4.61 6.30
N MET A 55 15.61 5.39 6.64
CA MET A 55 14.31 5.41 5.95
C MET A 55 14.31 6.53 4.91
N ALA A 56 14.68 7.74 5.34
CA ALA A 56 14.68 8.95 4.53
C ALA A 56 15.68 8.94 3.35
N VAL A 57 16.59 7.97 3.28
CA VAL A 57 17.44 7.73 2.11
C VAL A 57 16.61 7.55 0.82
N GLY A 58 15.34 7.14 0.92
CA GLY A 58 14.40 7.11 -0.20
C GLY A 58 14.29 8.47 -0.92
N TYR A 59 14.33 9.59 -0.17
CA TYR A 59 14.21 10.94 -0.73
C TYR A 59 15.37 11.35 -1.65
N SER A 60 16.49 10.62 -1.63
CA SER A 60 17.63 10.87 -2.52
C SER A 60 17.53 10.15 -3.88
N SER A 61 16.44 9.41 -4.13
CA SER A 61 16.23 8.72 -5.39
C SER A 61 15.97 9.69 -6.54
N SER A 62 16.67 9.51 -7.67
CA SER A 62 16.41 10.27 -8.90
C SER A 62 15.07 9.94 -9.57
N LYS A 63 14.37 8.91 -9.09
CA LYS A 63 13.03 8.52 -9.58
C LYS A 63 11.90 9.31 -8.89
N LEU A 64 12.20 10.08 -7.84
CA LEU A 64 11.20 10.76 -7.01
C LEU A 64 10.75 12.10 -7.61
N THR A 65 9.44 12.30 -7.66
CA THR A 65 8.80 13.62 -7.69
C THR A 65 8.03 13.83 -6.38
N LEU A 66 8.43 14.82 -5.59
CA LEU A 66 7.83 15.11 -4.28
C LEU A 66 6.83 16.27 -4.38
N HIS A 67 5.64 16.07 -3.83
CA HIS A 67 4.64 17.11 -3.61
C HIS A 67 4.33 17.21 -2.11
N VAL A 68 4.30 18.44 -1.58
CA VAL A 68 3.80 18.70 -0.24
C VAL A 68 2.36 19.19 -0.34
N GLY A 69 1.41 18.47 0.25
CA GLY A 69 0.00 18.79 0.20
C GLY A 69 -0.93 17.62 0.56
N ASP A 70 -2.23 17.90 0.60
CA ASP A 70 -3.25 16.90 0.90
C ASP A 70 -3.37 15.86 -0.23
N GLY A 71 -3.10 14.59 0.10
CA GLY A 71 -3.21 13.47 -0.82
C GLY A 71 -4.62 13.24 -1.37
N PHE A 72 -5.68 13.57 -0.63
CA PHE A 72 -7.06 13.48 -1.10
C PHE A 72 -7.32 14.48 -2.24
N GLU A 73 -6.89 15.73 -2.07
CA GLU A 73 -7.00 16.76 -3.11
C GLU A 73 -6.06 16.49 -4.29
N PHE A 74 -4.85 15.98 -4.02
CA PHE A 74 -3.93 15.56 -5.07
C PHE A 74 -4.51 14.44 -5.94
N MET A 75 -5.23 13.49 -5.33
CA MET A 75 -5.85 12.38 -6.07
C MET A 75 -6.85 12.87 -7.12
N LYS A 76 -7.58 13.97 -6.86
CA LYS A 76 -8.54 14.55 -7.82
C LYS A 76 -7.89 15.09 -9.10
N GLN A 77 -6.60 15.42 -9.04
CA GLN A 77 -5.85 15.99 -10.17
C GLN A 77 -5.31 14.91 -11.12
N ASN A 78 -5.47 13.64 -10.78
CA ASN A 78 -4.86 12.53 -11.50
C ASN A 78 -5.94 11.56 -12.02
N GLN A 79 -5.81 11.18 -13.29
CA GLN A 79 -6.67 10.19 -13.94
C GLN A 79 -5.81 9.30 -14.85
N ASP A 80 -6.01 7.98 -14.79
CA ASP A 80 -5.31 6.99 -15.63
C ASP A 80 -3.77 7.16 -15.62
N ALA A 81 -3.21 7.51 -14.46
CA ALA A 81 -1.84 7.98 -14.33
C ALA A 81 -0.87 6.92 -13.78
N PHE A 82 -1.34 6.10 -12.83
CA PHE A 82 -0.47 5.24 -12.02
C PHE A 82 -0.76 3.76 -12.22
N ASP A 83 0.30 2.96 -12.30
CA ASP A 83 0.19 1.49 -12.29
C ASP A 83 -0.06 0.98 -10.86
N VAL A 84 0.55 1.66 -9.88
CA VAL A 84 0.42 1.33 -8.46
C VAL A 84 0.19 2.57 -7.62
N ILE A 85 -0.78 2.51 -6.70
CA ILE A 85 -0.98 3.52 -5.65
C ILE A 85 -0.77 2.86 -4.28
N ILE A 86 0.02 3.50 -3.42
CA ILE A 86 0.23 3.11 -2.03
C ILE A 86 -0.25 4.25 -1.12
N THR A 87 -1.18 3.97 -0.22
CA THR A 87 -1.55 4.92 0.85
C THR A 87 -0.91 4.45 2.15
N ASP A 88 0.13 5.15 2.58
CA ASP A 88 0.89 4.91 3.81
C ASP A 88 0.51 5.99 4.83
N SER A 89 -0.66 5.80 5.44
CA SER A 89 -1.26 6.73 6.38
C SER A 89 -1.18 6.22 7.82
N SER A 90 -1.33 7.13 8.77
CA SER A 90 -1.67 6.80 10.16
C SER A 90 -3.11 6.25 10.26
N ASP A 91 -3.49 5.87 11.47
CA ASP A 91 -4.86 5.50 11.87
C ASP A 91 -5.91 6.53 11.38
N PRO A 92 -7.20 6.14 11.19
CA PRO A 92 -8.28 6.97 10.64
C PRO A 92 -8.73 8.11 11.58
N MET A 93 -7.80 8.98 11.93
CA MET A 93 -7.94 10.10 12.85
C MET A 93 -7.28 11.35 12.26
N GLY A 94 -7.85 12.52 12.55
CA GLY A 94 -7.30 13.80 12.10
C GLY A 94 -7.16 13.87 10.56
N PRO A 95 -5.98 14.23 10.02
CA PRO A 95 -5.80 14.43 8.58
C PRO A 95 -5.98 13.14 7.75
N ALA A 96 -5.85 11.95 8.36
CA ALA A 96 -5.97 10.68 7.66
C ALA A 96 -7.41 10.15 7.55
N GLU A 97 -8.39 10.74 8.25
CA GLU A 97 -9.78 10.25 8.29
C GLU A 97 -10.42 10.14 6.89
N SER A 98 -10.10 11.08 6.00
CA SER A 98 -10.61 11.09 4.62
C SER A 98 -10.09 9.91 3.78
N LEU A 99 -8.92 9.37 4.12
CA LEU A 99 -8.23 8.32 3.35
C LEU A 99 -8.84 6.92 3.54
N PHE A 100 -9.78 6.77 4.49
CA PHE A 100 -10.47 5.51 4.77
C PHE A 100 -11.91 5.48 4.22
N LYS A 101 -12.35 6.54 3.52
CA LYS A 101 -13.72 6.67 2.99
C LYS A 101 -13.84 6.11 1.57
N GLU A 102 -15.02 5.60 1.22
CA GLU A 102 -15.33 5.10 -0.13
C GLU A 102 -15.04 6.15 -1.22
N SER A 103 -15.30 7.43 -0.93
CA SER A 103 -15.01 8.54 -1.85
C SER A 103 -13.52 8.62 -2.23
N TYR A 104 -12.60 8.36 -1.31
CA TYR A 104 -11.17 8.31 -1.59
C TYR A 104 -10.79 7.10 -2.44
N TYR A 105 -11.38 5.94 -2.17
CA TYR A 105 -11.18 4.73 -2.99
C TYR A 105 -11.70 4.91 -4.43
N GLN A 106 -12.79 5.65 -4.61
CA GLN A 106 -13.27 6.04 -5.93
C GLN A 106 -12.31 6.99 -6.65
N LEU A 107 -11.64 7.92 -5.94
CA LEU A 107 -10.59 8.75 -6.51
C LEU A 107 -9.37 7.92 -6.92
N MET A 108 -8.92 6.98 -6.07
CA MET A 108 -7.83 6.06 -6.41
C MET A 108 -8.17 5.21 -7.64
N LYS A 109 -9.40 4.71 -7.76
CA LYS A 109 -9.87 3.95 -8.94
C LYS A 109 -9.73 4.78 -10.24
N THR A 110 -10.03 6.08 -10.17
CA THR A 110 -9.90 7.01 -11.30
C THR A 110 -8.43 7.32 -11.62
N ALA A 111 -7.59 7.52 -10.60
CA ALA A 111 -6.17 7.82 -10.76
C ALA A 111 -5.34 6.61 -11.24
N LEU A 112 -5.76 5.39 -10.90
CA LEU A 112 -5.15 4.15 -11.40
C LEU A 112 -5.41 3.97 -12.89
N LYS A 113 -4.43 3.37 -13.59
CA LYS A 113 -4.62 2.87 -14.95
C LYS A 113 -5.62 1.72 -15.03
N GLU A 114 -6.01 1.33 -16.24
CA GLU A 114 -6.99 0.27 -16.49
C GLU A 114 -6.70 -1.05 -15.75
N ASP A 115 -5.44 -1.43 -15.60
CA ASP A 115 -4.96 -2.65 -14.94
C ASP A 115 -4.27 -2.38 -13.59
N GLY A 116 -4.35 -1.14 -13.10
CA GLY A 116 -3.64 -0.69 -11.92
C GLY A 116 -4.11 -1.35 -10.62
N VAL A 117 -3.20 -1.41 -9.64
CA VAL A 117 -3.44 -1.97 -8.30
C VAL A 117 -3.19 -0.93 -7.22
N LEU A 118 -3.91 -1.02 -6.11
CA LEU A 118 -3.66 -0.22 -4.91
C LEU A 118 -3.36 -1.09 -3.69
N CYS A 119 -2.64 -0.51 -2.73
CA CYS A 119 -2.39 -1.06 -1.41
C CYS A 119 -2.45 0.07 -0.38
N CYS A 120 -3.40 0.00 0.53
CA CYS A 120 -3.49 0.95 1.64
C CYS A 120 -3.16 0.24 2.95
N GLN A 121 -2.62 0.97 3.94
CA GLN A 121 -2.74 0.54 5.34
C GLN A 121 -4.22 0.18 5.57
N GLY A 122 -4.46 -0.98 6.19
CA GLY A 122 -5.80 -1.56 6.33
C GLY A 122 -6.13 -2.01 7.75
N GLU A 123 -5.50 -1.40 8.76
CA GLU A 123 -5.80 -1.66 10.17
C GLU A 123 -5.60 -3.11 10.67
N CYS A 124 -5.77 -3.31 11.98
CA CYS A 124 -5.48 -4.57 12.65
C CYS A 124 -6.71 -5.49 12.76
N GLN A 125 -6.66 -6.69 12.18
CA GLN A 125 -7.73 -7.71 12.27
C GLN A 125 -8.11 -8.15 13.69
N TRP A 126 -7.26 -7.95 14.70
CA TRP A 126 -7.58 -8.23 16.11
C TRP A 126 -8.34 -7.11 16.81
N LEU A 127 -8.38 -5.90 16.23
CA LEU A 127 -8.95 -4.71 16.85
C LEU A 127 -10.08 -4.10 16.01
N HIS A 128 -9.91 -4.07 14.70
CA HIS A 128 -10.67 -3.25 13.76
C HIS A 128 -11.38 -4.11 12.69
N LEU A 129 -11.80 -5.33 13.04
CA LEU A 129 -12.37 -6.28 12.09
C LEU A 129 -13.65 -5.77 11.41
N ASP A 130 -14.45 -4.96 12.12
CA ASP A 130 -15.67 -4.35 11.56
C ASP A 130 -15.34 -3.29 10.49
N LEU A 131 -14.35 -2.42 10.76
CA LEU A 131 -13.84 -1.47 9.76
C LEU A 131 -13.27 -2.21 8.54
N ILE A 132 -12.51 -3.28 8.75
CA ILE A 132 -11.95 -4.09 7.65
C ILE A 132 -13.07 -4.69 6.79
N LYS A 133 -14.16 -5.17 7.40
CA LYS A 133 -15.34 -5.66 6.66
C LYS A 133 -16.01 -4.55 5.86
N GLU A 134 -16.26 -3.40 6.47
CA GLU A 134 -16.88 -2.24 5.81
C GLU A 134 -16.05 -1.79 4.60
N MET A 135 -14.73 -1.63 4.80
CA MET A 135 -13.80 -1.28 3.73
C MET A 135 -13.79 -2.31 2.61
N ARG A 136 -13.74 -3.60 2.96
CA ARG A 136 -13.79 -4.68 1.98
C ARG A 136 -15.10 -4.65 1.18
N GLN A 137 -16.22 -4.39 1.84
CA GLN A 137 -17.54 -4.38 1.20
C GLN A 137 -17.68 -3.24 0.19
N PHE A 138 -17.33 -2.00 0.54
CA PHE A 138 -17.37 -0.92 -0.44
C PHE A 138 -16.29 -1.09 -1.52
N CYS A 139 -15.11 -1.63 -1.19
CA CYS A 139 -14.10 -1.90 -2.22
C CYS A 139 -14.59 -2.92 -3.26
N GLN A 140 -15.40 -3.91 -2.87
CA GLN A 140 -15.99 -4.90 -3.78
C GLN A 140 -17.02 -4.30 -4.74
N SER A 141 -17.65 -3.17 -4.40
CA SER A 141 -18.50 -2.44 -5.35
C SER A 141 -17.67 -1.67 -6.40
N LEU A 142 -16.41 -1.35 -6.07
CA LEU A 142 -15.52 -0.53 -6.88
C LEU A 142 -14.54 -1.35 -7.72
N PHE A 143 -14.02 -2.47 -7.22
CA PHE A 143 -12.91 -3.21 -7.83
C PHE A 143 -13.28 -4.68 -8.06
N PRO A 144 -12.92 -5.29 -9.20
CA PRO A 144 -13.17 -6.70 -9.45
C PRO A 144 -12.40 -7.65 -8.52
N VAL A 145 -11.27 -7.21 -7.96
CA VAL A 145 -10.47 -8.02 -7.03
C VAL A 145 -10.14 -7.19 -5.79
N VAL A 146 -10.50 -7.73 -4.61
CA VAL A 146 -10.24 -7.13 -3.30
C VAL A 146 -9.70 -8.19 -2.35
N ALA A 147 -8.55 -7.90 -1.72
CA ALA A 147 -7.90 -8.81 -0.79
C ALA A 147 -7.41 -8.07 0.45
N TYR A 148 -7.22 -8.84 1.54
CA TYR A 148 -6.64 -8.36 2.78
C TYR A 148 -5.46 -9.24 3.15
N ALA A 149 -4.31 -8.62 3.44
CA ALA A 149 -3.11 -9.27 3.95
C ALA A 149 -2.67 -8.60 5.24
N TYR A 150 -1.80 -9.25 6.02
CA TYR A 150 -1.23 -8.65 7.23
C TYR A 150 0.27 -8.93 7.39
N CYS A 151 0.94 -8.13 8.22
CA CYS A 151 2.30 -8.41 8.70
C CYS A 151 2.39 -8.24 10.22
N THR A 152 3.41 -8.85 10.81
CA THR A 152 3.72 -8.68 12.24
C THR A 152 4.76 -7.58 12.42
N ILE A 153 4.46 -6.60 13.26
CA ILE A 153 5.32 -5.48 13.59
C ILE A 153 5.10 -5.12 15.08
N PRO A 154 6.03 -5.48 15.98
CA PRO A 154 5.79 -5.45 17.43
C PRO A 154 5.34 -4.10 18.00
N THR A 155 5.73 -2.99 17.37
CA THR A 155 5.48 -1.63 17.86
C THR A 155 4.12 -1.08 17.47
N TYR A 156 3.34 -1.75 16.61
CA TYR A 156 1.97 -1.35 16.31
C TYR A 156 0.98 -1.99 17.29
N PRO A 157 -0.22 -1.40 17.49
CA PRO A 157 -1.24 -1.97 18.35
C PRO A 157 -1.53 -3.45 18.04
N SER A 158 -1.54 -4.29 19.08
CA SER A 158 -1.66 -5.75 18.96
C SER A 158 -0.56 -6.45 18.14
N GLY A 159 0.58 -5.78 17.88
CA GLY A 159 1.78 -6.37 17.30
C GLY A 159 1.72 -6.71 15.81
N GLN A 160 0.69 -6.24 15.11
CA GLN A 160 0.49 -6.52 13.68
C GLN A 160 -0.42 -5.48 13.03
N ILE A 161 -0.40 -5.42 11.69
CA ILE A 161 -1.29 -4.57 10.90
C ILE A 161 -1.60 -5.17 9.55
N GLY A 162 -2.72 -4.75 8.99
CA GLY A 162 -3.23 -5.20 7.71
C GLY A 162 -3.01 -4.23 6.57
N PHE A 163 -3.31 -4.72 5.37
CA PHE A 163 -3.28 -3.97 4.13
C PHE A 163 -4.51 -4.29 3.29
N MET A 164 -5.21 -3.27 2.83
CA MET A 164 -6.29 -3.41 1.85
C MET A 164 -5.69 -3.35 0.44
N LEU A 165 -5.87 -4.42 -0.34
CA LEU A 165 -5.39 -4.51 -1.72
C LEU A 165 -6.57 -4.58 -2.68
N CYS A 166 -6.57 -3.73 -3.70
CA CYS A 166 -7.59 -3.74 -4.75
C CYS A 166 -6.95 -3.67 -6.14
N SER A 167 -7.56 -4.32 -7.13
CA SER A 167 -7.10 -4.29 -8.53
C SER A 167 -8.23 -3.93 -9.46
N LYS A 168 -7.95 -3.12 -10.48
CA LYS A 168 -8.86 -2.92 -11.63
C LYS A 168 -8.76 -4.06 -12.64
N ASN A 169 -7.67 -4.84 -12.61
CA ASN A 169 -7.51 -6.02 -13.45
C ASN A 169 -8.24 -7.23 -12.81
N PRO A 170 -9.29 -7.78 -13.45
CA PRO A 170 -10.04 -8.93 -12.93
C PRO A 170 -9.22 -10.22 -12.85
N SER A 171 -8.07 -10.27 -13.51
CA SER A 171 -7.16 -11.42 -13.51
C SER A 171 -6.12 -11.37 -12.38
N THR A 172 -6.08 -10.29 -11.60
CA THR A 172 -5.13 -10.20 -10.48
C THR A 172 -5.43 -11.26 -9.43
N ASN A 173 -4.42 -12.04 -9.07
CA ASN A 173 -4.41 -12.89 -7.89
C ASN A 173 -3.45 -12.27 -6.88
N PHE A 174 -3.97 -11.72 -5.78
CA PHE A 174 -3.12 -11.09 -4.76
C PHE A 174 -2.41 -12.12 -3.90
N GLN A 175 -2.97 -13.32 -3.71
CA GLN A 175 -2.37 -14.34 -2.84
C GLN A 175 -1.12 -14.96 -3.47
N GLU A 176 -1.08 -15.08 -4.80
CA GLU A 176 0.06 -15.60 -5.56
C GLU A 176 0.80 -14.46 -6.27
N PRO A 177 2.03 -14.11 -5.87
CA PRO A 177 2.74 -12.99 -6.47
C PRO A 177 3.05 -13.28 -7.94
N VAL A 178 2.46 -12.49 -8.86
CA VAL A 178 2.74 -12.57 -10.31
C VAL A 178 4.21 -12.31 -10.63
N GLN A 179 4.90 -11.56 -9.77
CA GLN A 179 6.36 -11.42 -9.78
C GLN A 179 6.98 -12.11 -8.55
N PRO A 180 7.23 -13.44 -8.60
CA PRO A 180 7.93 -14.11 -7.52
C PRO A 180 9.40 -13.67 -7.47
N LEU A 181 9.96 -13.56 -6.26
CA LEU A 181 11.35 -13.20 -6.04
C LEU A 181 12.16 -14.46 -5.71
N THR A 182 13.25 -14.65 -6.45
CA THR A 182 14.28 -15.64 -6.11
C THR A 182 15.03 -15.25 -4.84
N GLN A 183 15.66 -16.22 -4.18
CA GLN A 183 16.50 -15.94 -3.01
C GLN A 183 17.64 -14.95 -3.33
N HIS A 184 18.16 -14.98 -4.57
CA HIS A 184 19.15 -14.03 -5.02
C HIS A 184 18.61 -12.60 -5.08
N GLN A 185 17.41 -12.41 -5.64
CA GLN A 185 16.75 -11.10 -5.67
C GLN A 185 16.42 -10.58 -4.26
N VAL A 186 15.96 -11.45 -3.36
CA VAL A 186 15.72 -11.11 -1.95
C VAL A 186 16.99 -10.58 -1.29
N ALA A 187 18.14 -11.25 -1.51
CA ALA A 187 19.43 -10.81 -1.01
C ALA A 187 19.91 -9.51 -1.67
N GLN A 188 19.79 -9.36 -2.99
CA GLN A 188 20.16 -8.14 -3.72
C GLN A 188 19.35 -6.91 -3.25
N MET A 189 18.05 -7.10 -3.00
CA MET A 189 17.16 -6.06 -2.48
C MET A 189 17.34 -5.82 -0.96
N GLN A 190 18.19 -6.60 -0.30
CA GLN A 190 18.49 -6.52 1.14
C GLN A 190 17.21 -6.61 2.00
N LEU A 191 16.28 -7.48 1.59
CA LEU A 191 15.00 -7.62 2.27
C LEU A 191 15.17 -8.38 3.59
N LYS A 192 14.55 -7.85 4.65
CA LYS A 192 14.60 -8.42 6.00
C LYS A 192 13.33 -9.16 6.41
N TYR A 193 12.24 -8.97 5.67
CA TYR A 193 10.93 -9.53 6.00
C TYR A 193 10.27 -10.14 4.76
N TYR A 194 10.11 -9.34 3.70
CA TYR A 194 9.43 -9.78 2.50
C TYR A 194 10.24 -10.83 1.71
N ASN A 195 9.58 -11.93 1.37
CA ASN A 195 9.93 -12.85 0.28
C ASN A 195 8.60 -13.42 -0.28
N SER A 196 8.65 -14.21 -1.35
CA SER A 196 7.42 -14.71 -1.99
C SER A 196 6.61 -15.68 -1.13
N ASP A 197 7.22 -16.44 -0.23
CA ASP A 197 6.48 -17.32 0.68
C ASP A 197 5.79 -16.53 1.79
N VAL A 198 6.47 -15.51 2.33
CA VAL A 198 5.89 -14.54 3.26
C VAL A 198 4.74 -13.78 2.60
N HIS A 199 4.85 -13.44 1.31
CA HIS A 199 3.75 -12.85 0.54
C HIS A 199 2.52 -13.75 0.59
N ARG A 200 2.65 -15.03 0.20
CA ARG A 200 1.53 -15.99 0.20
C ARG A 200 0.93 -16.15 1.59
N ALA A 201 1.78 -16.32 2.60
CA ALA A 201 1.36 -16.52 3.99
C ALA A 201 0.62 -15.31 4.58
N ALA A 202 0.93 -14.09 4.13
CA ALA A 202 0.30 -12.86 4.62
C ALA A 202 -1.22 -12.81 4.39
N PHE A 203 -1.75 -13.60 3.45
CA PHE A 203 -3.19 -13.70 3.16
C PHE A 203 -3.88 -14.84 3.92
N VAL A 204 -3.13 -15.67 4.65
CA VAL A 204 -3.68 -16.75 5.48
C VAL A 204 -4.05 -16.18 6.84
N LEU A 205 -5.34 -15.87 7.00
CA LEU A 205 -5.86 -15.21 8.20
C LEU A 205 -6.24 -16.25 9.28
N PRO A 206 -6.17 -15.88 10.57
CA PRO A 206 -6.80 -16.65 11.65
C PRO A 206 -8.27 -16.94 11.34
N GLU A 207 -8.77 -18.09 11.82
CA GLU A 207 -10.11 -18.59 11.45
C GLU A 207 -11.23 -17.57 11.70
N PHE A 208 -11.17 -16.83 12.81
CA PHE A 208 -12.19 -15.82 13.11
C PHE A 208 -12.24 -14.71 12.05
N ALA A 209 -11.08 -14.26 11.56
CA ALA A 209 -10.97 -13.22 10.54
C ALA A 209 -11.31 -13.77 9.15
N ARG A 210 -10.86 -14.99 8.82
CA ARG A 210 -11.23 -15.70 7.58
C ARG A 210 -12.74 -15.82 7.46
N LYS A 211 -13.40 -16.32 8.51
CA LYS A 211 -14.86 -16.47 8.59
C LYS A 211 -15.55 -15.12 8.41
N ALA A 212 -15.12 -14.13 9.19
CA ALA A 212 -15.66 -12.78 9.16
C ALA A 212 -15.59 -12.09 7.78
N LEU A 213 -14.55 -12.34 6.98
CA LEU A 213 -14.31 -11.63 5.72
C LEU A 213 -14.75 -12.40 4.46
N ASN A 214 -15.07 -13.69 4.57
CA ASN A 214 -15.34 -14.54 3.41
C ASN A 214 -16.63 -15.37 3.51
N ASP A 215 -17.08 -15.73 4.72
CA ASP A 215 -18.27 -16.55 4.86
C ASP A 215 -19.51 -15.63 4.80
N VAL A 216 -20.46 -15.95 3.92
CA VAL A 216 -21.76 -15.26 3.90
C VAL A 216 -22.51 -15.69 5.16
N SER A 217 -22.75 -14.76 6.07
CA SER A 217 -23.57 -14.97 7.27
C SER A 217 -25.05 -14.99 6.96
#